data_AF-E6ZWB3-F1
#
_entry.id   AF-E6ZWB3-F1
#
_cell.length_a   1.000
_cell.length_b   1.000
_cell.length_c   1.000
_cell.angle_alpha   90.00
_cell.angle_beta   90.00
_cell.angle_gamma   90.00
#
_symmetry.space_group_name_H-M   'P 1'
#
loop_
_entity.id
_entity.type
_entity.pdbx_description
1 polymer ?
#
loop_
_entity_poly.entity_id
_entity_poly.type
_entity_poly.pdbx_seq_one_letter_code
_entity_poly.pdbx_strand_id
1 'polypeptide(L)'
;MRLSLQILVVAFAALLCAVSSTEARLERGLAWGVNDNYGPRIAKGLIRWYWHWQDGPNPKFNGKLEWVPCFWGPKYYSQWNQRKQEMKGNLPEHILSFNEPEIAGQSNLDPKYAAKLHMKELEPYARKGVKISSPQMVYKTEWLEEFMEECNKLGCTVDFIALHWYGTSRDMAKLKKWIKTIHNKFGKPIWVTEYGITAASGPNMSAIKKFHMDATAWMTSVKYVKRAAWLGCFEINNPPDSYANNKNAFLNGNGSLRDIAYWYLYSQKPNNKRSLHHSNRALPSAHVARRNLTHKDEEGNEIVDDEDEFDAPEHIVECDSYCQLREKAIAQYEAEHGAISDEDELDDDEVAN
;
A
#
# COMPACT_ATOMS: atom_id res chain seq x y z
N MET A 1 56.79 -35.54 16.27
CA MET A 1 56.48 -34.36 15.44
C MET A 1 55.52 -34.78 14.33
N ARG A 2 54.22 -34.87 14.62
CA ARG A 2 53.12 -34.98 13.64
C ARG A 2 51.87 -34.40 14.29
N LEU A 3 51.60 -33.13 13.99
CA LEU A 3 50.36 -32.44 14.36
C LEU A 3 49.27 -32.99 13.43
N SER A 4 48.32 -33.74 13.98
CA SER A 4 47.23 -34.32 13.21
C SER A 4 46.18 -33.27 12.85
N LEU A 5 45.92 -33.21 11.56
CA LEU A 5 45.05 -32.35 10.79
C LEU A 5 43.55 -32.60 11.13
N GLN A 6 43.06 -32.15 12.29
CA GLN A 6 41.67 -32.37 12.73
C GLN A 6 40.88 -31.11 13.10
N ILE A 7 41.25 -29.93 12.58
CA ILE A 7 40.50 -28.68 12.83
C ILE A 7 39.86 -28.10 11.56
N LEU A 8 39.93 -28.78 10.41
CA LEU A 8 39.48 -28.21 9.13
C LEU A 8 38.17 -28.77 8.55
N VAL A 9 37.29 -29.36 9.36
CA VAL A 9 35.99 -29.88 8.87
C VAL A 9 34.77 -29.33 9.63
N VAL A 10 34.95 -28.60 10.74
CA VAL A 10 33.81 -28.00 11.48
C VAL A 10 33.51 -26.55 11.05
N ALA A 11 34.39 -25.92 10.26
CA ALA A 11 34.21 -24.53 9.81
C ALA A 11 33.45 -24.37 8.48
N PHE A 12 33.08 -25.46 7.79
CA PHE A 12 32.41 -25.39 6.48
C PHE A 12 30.93 -25.81 6.47
N ALA A 13 30.39 -26.28 7.59
CA ALA A 13 28.98 -26.67 7.72
C ALA A 13 28.09 -25.63 8.43
N ALA A 14 28.66 -24.51 8.90
CA ALA A 14 27.94 -23.43 9.56
C ALA A 14 27.72 -22.19 8.67
N LEU A 15 27.88 -22.34 7.34
CA LEU A 15 27.73 -21.25 6.37
C LEU A 15 26.67 -21.54 5.28
N LEU A 16 25.69 -22.39 5.57
CA LEU A 16 24.62 -22.78 4.63
C LEU A 16 23.19 -22.62 5.20
N CYS A 17 23.04 -21.89 6.30
CA CYS A 17 21.74 -21.38 6.76
C CYS A 17 21.75 -19.85 6.85
N ALA A 18 22.44 -19.18 5.93
CA ALA A 18 21.96 -17.87 5.51
C ALA A 18 20.65 -18.14 4.79
N VAL A 19 19.55 -18.16 5.54
CA VAL A 19 18.22 -17.98 4.98
C VAL A 19 18.29 -16.61 4.32
N SER A 20 18.61 -16.60 3.03
CA SER A 20 18.27 -15.48 2.17
C SER A 20 16.75 -15.44 2.23
N SER A 21 16.22 -14.58 3.11
CA SER A 21 14.82 -14.24 3.11
C SER A 21 14.57 -13.49 1.80
N THR A 22 14.40 -14.24 0.73
CA THR A 22 13.95 -13.76 -0.58
C THR A 22 12.48 -13.40 -0.46
N GLU A 23 12.18 -12.37 0.33
CA GLU A 23 10.91 -11.66 0.30
C GLU A 23 11.20 -10.17 0.47
N ALA A 24 11.19 -9.40 -0.62
CA ALA A 24 9.92 -8.97 -1.19
C ALA A 24 10.04 -8.43 -2.62
N ARG A 25 9.48 -9.20 -3.55
CA ARG A 25 8.73 -8.63 -4.67
C ARG A 25 7.43 -8.05 -4.07
N LEU A 26 7.32 -6.72 -3.97
CA LEU A 26 6.15 -5.99 -3.46
C LEU A 26 4.81 -6.74 -3.68
N GLU A 27 4.06 -6.97 -2.60
CA GLU A 27 2.73 -7.57 -2.68
C GLU A 27 1.65 -6.51 -2.89
N ARG A 28 0.94 -6.63 -4.02
CA ARG A 28 -0.17 -5.74 -4.38
C ARG A 28 -1.43 -6.14 -3.61
N GLY A 29 -2.08 -5.15 -3.03
CA GLY A 29 -3.30 -5.34 -2.26
C GLY A 29 -4.45 -4.45 -2.70
N LEU A 30 -5.59 -4.65 -2.06
CA LEU A 30 -6.82 -3.92 -2.32
C LEU A 30 -7.29 -3.25 -1.02
N ALA A 31 -7.38 -1.91 -1.01
CA ALA A 31 -8.22 -1.19 -0.07
C ALA A 31 -9.67 -1.33 -0.56
N TRP A 32 -10.37 -2.37 -0.08
CA TRP A 32 -11.63 -2.85 -0.63
C TRP A 32 -12.79 -1.98 -0.17
N GLY A 33 -13.41 -1.25 -1.09
CA GLY A 33 -14.53 -0.33 -0.81
C GLY A 33 -15.68 -0.46 -1.79
N VAL A 34 -15.87 -1.63 -2.39
CA VAL A 34 -16.89 -1.87 -3.41
C VAL A 34 -17.68 -3.14 -3.12
N ASN A 35 -18.81 -3.31 -3.81
CA ASN A 35 -19.65 -4.49 -3.72
C ASN A 35 -18.85 -5.79 -3.87
N ASP A 36 -18.97 -6.67 -2.87
CA ASP A 36 -18.27 -7.96 -2.81
C ASP A 36 -18.47 -8.83 -4.05
N ASN A 37 -19.58 -8.68 -4.77
CA ASN A 37 -19.83 -9.42 -6.01
C ASN A 37 -18.83 -9.10 -7.14
N TYR A 38 -18.09 -7.99 -7.08
CA TYR A 38 -16.97 -7.73 -7.99
C TYR A 38 -15.69 -8.47 -7.57
N GLY A 39 -15.70 -9.14 -6.42
CA GLY A 39 -14.56 -9.87 -5.88
C GLY A 39 -13.93 -10.85 -6.88
N PRO A 40 -14.71 -11.71 -7.57
CA PRO A 40 -14.17 -12.63 -8.56
C PRO A 40 -13.48 -11.94 -9.74
N ARG A 41 -13.86 -10.69 -10.06
CA ARG A 41 -13.32 -9.90 -11.17
C ARG A 41 -12.00 -9.21 -10.80
N ILE A 42 -11.92 -8.65 -9.59
CA ILE A 42 -10.75 -7.87 -9.14
C ILE A 42 -9.67 -8.73 -8.48
N ALA A 43 -10.04 -9.77 -7.73
CA ALA A 43 -9.08 -10.65 -7.04
C ALA A 43 -8.43 -11.68 -7.98
N LYS A 44 -7.65 -11.17 -8.93
CA LYS A 44 -6.94 -11.95 -9.95
C LYS A 44 -5.48 -11.50 -10.06
N GLY A 45 -4.71 -12.27 -10.81
CA GLY A 45 -3.34 -11.93 -11.18
C GLY A 45 -2.39 -11.82 -9.98
N LEU A 46 -1.84 -10.63 -9.77
CA LEU A 46 -0.77 -10.33 -8.81
C LEU A 46 -1.27 -9.86 -7.44
N ILE A 47 -2.58 -9.74 -7.25
CA ILE A 47 -3.15 -9.37 -5.96
C ILE A 47 -2.98 -10.52 -4.97
N ARG A 48 -2.55 -10.21 -3.74
CA ARG A 48 -2.28 -11.21 -2.70
C ARG A 48 -3.08 -11.00 -1.41
N TRP A 49 -3.45 -9.77 -1.13
CA TRP A 49 -4.12 -9.41 0.11
C TRP A 49 -5.17 -8.32 -0.14
N TYR A 50 -6.09 -8.17 0.80
CA TYR A 50 -7.02 -7.07 0.83
C TYR A 50 -7.34 -6.72 2.28
N TRP A 51 -7.83 -5.50 2.45
CA TRP A 51 -8.34 -5.04 3.72
C TRP A 51 -9.54 -4.14 3.48
N HIS A 52 -10.34 -3.94 4.52
CA HIS A 52 -11.40 -2.95 4.55
C HIS A 52 -11.29 -2.20 5.89
N TRP A 53 -11.66 -0.92 5.90
CA TRP A 53 -11.65 -0.07 7.09
C TRP A 53 -12.37 -0.70 8.30
N GLN A 54 -13.52 -1.35 8.14
CA GLN A 54 -14.22 -1.98 9.25
C GLN A 54 -14.87 -3.33 8.93
N ASP A 55 -15.03 -3.71 7.66
CA ASP A 55 -15.79 -4.89 7.27
C ASP A 55 -14.99 -6.20 7.38
N GLY A 56 -15.72 -7.32 7.39
CA GLY A 56 -15.18 -8.67 7.56
C GLY A 56 -14.59 -9.27 6.28
N PRO A 57 -14.26 -10.57 6.29
CA PRO A 57 -13.76 -11.24 5.11
C PRO A 57 -14.84 -11.32 4.01
N ASN A 58 -14.46 -10.98 2.78
CA ASN A 58 -15.30 -11.10 1.60
C ASN A 58 -15.33 -12.57 1.12
N PRO A 59 -16.50 -13.25 1.19
CA PRO A 59 -16.60 -14.65 0.80
C PRO A 59 -16.40 -14.89 -0.70
N LYS A 60 -16.60 -13.87 -1.54
CA LYS A 60 -16.47 -13.98 -3.01
C LYS A 60 -15.02 -14.10 -3.48
N PHE A 61 -14.05 -13.80 -2.62
CA PHE A 61 -12.65 -14.10 -2.90
C PHE A 61 -12.30 -15.59 -2.76
N ASN A 62 -13.18 -16.41 -2.16
CA ASN A 62 -13.00 -17.86 -2.01
C ASN A 62 -11.64 -18.25 -1.40
N GLY A 63 -11.15 -17.45 -0.44
CA GLY A 63 -9.86 -17.68 0.23
C GLY A 63 -8.61 -17.44 -0.63
N LYS A 64 -8.74 -16.87 -1.84
CA LYS A 64 -7.60 -16.60 -2.73
C LYS A 64 -6.69 -15.47 -2.26
N LEU A 65 -7.24 -14.55 -1.47
CA LEU A 65 -6.53 -13.39 -0.94
C LEU A 65 -6.49 -13.47 0.58
N GLU A 66 -5.38 -13.06 1.16
CA GLU A 66 -5.29 -12.81 2.60
C GLU A 66 -6.24 -11.68 2.98
N TRP A 67 -7.10 -11.94 3.97
CA TRP A 67 -7.90 -10.90 4.60
C TRP A 67 -7.12 -10.28 5.76
N VAL A 68 -6.84 -8.98 5.67
CA VAL A 68 -6.17 -8.22 6.72
C VAL A 68 -7.21 -7.37 7.46
N PRO A 69 -7.70 -7.80 8.65
CA PRO A 69 -8.60 -6.99 9.47
C PRO A 69 -7.95 -5.68 9.92
N CYS A 70 -8.76 -4.62 9.99
CA CYS A 70 -8.36 -3.33 10.52
C CYS A 70 -9.15 -3.01 11.80
N PHE A 71 -8.46 -2.63 12.86
CA PHE A 71 -9.11 -1.93 13.96
C PHE A 71 -9.04 -0.42 13.74
N TRP A 72 -9.96 0.09 12.91
CA TRP A 72 -10.00 1.51 12.52
C TRP A 72 -9.90 2.48 13.69
N GLY A 73 -10.59 2.17 14.78
CA GLY A 73 -10.62 2.97 16.00
C GLY A 73 -11.95 2.84 16.74
N PRO A 74 -12.12 3.53 17.88
CA PRO A 74 -13.27 3.37 18.75
C PRO A 74 -14.63 3.67 18.12
N LYS A 75 -14.67 4.49 17.07
CA LYS A 75 -15.91 4.79 16.31
C LYS A 75 -16.58 3.53 15.76
N TYR A 76 -15.79 2.52 15.36
CA TYR A 76 -16.28 1.26 14.78
C TYR A 76 -16.05 0.06 15.71
N TYR A 77 -16.14 0.28 17.03
CA TYR A 77 -15.90 -0.80 18.02
C TYR A 77 -16.86 -1.99 17.86
N SER A 78 -18.11 -1.75 17.43
CA SER A 78 -19.08 -2.82 17.20
C SER A 78 -18.61 -3.75 16.06
N GLN A 79 -18.16 -3.16 14.95
CA GLN A 79 -17.58 -3.88 13.83
C GLN A 79 -16.31 -4.59 14.25
N TRP A 80 -15.41 -3.92 14.98
CA TRP A 80 -14.22 -4.57 15.53
C TRP A 80 -14.56 -5.79 16.39
N ASN A 81 -15.58 -5.71 17.25
CA ASN A 81 -16.04 -6.86 18.02
C ASN A 81 -16.53 -8.01 17.13
N GLN A 82 -17.18 -7.73 16.00
CA GLN A 82 -17.56 -8.74 15.00
C GLN A 82 -16.32 -9.35 14.34
N ARG A 83 -15.34 -8.53 13.92
CA ARG A 83 -14.06 -9.02 13.38
C ARG A 83 -13.36 -9.94 14.38
N LYS A 84 -13.35 -9.59 15.67
CA LYS A 84 -12.84 -10.46 16.73
C LYS A 84 -13.57 -11.79 16.84
N GLN A 85 -14.87 -11.88 16.52
CA GLN A 85 -15.58 -13.17 16.44
C GLN A 85 -15.19 -13.96 15.19
N GLU A 86 -15.04 -13.30 14.05
CA GLU A 86 -14.63 -13.93 12.78
C GLU A 86 -13.22 -14.50 12.84
N MET A 87 -12.32 -13.84 13.58
CA MET A 87 -10.96 -14.32 13.86
C MET A 87 -10.90 -15.45 14.91
N LYS A 88 -12.01 -15.82 15.55
CA LYS A 88 -11.99 -16.91 16.55
C LYS A 88 -11.78 -18.24 15.84
N GLY A 89 -10.71 -18.93 16.21
CA GLY A 89 -10.37 -20.26 15.67
C GLY A 89 -9.66 -20.22 14.32
N ASN A 90 -9.56 -19.07 13.68
CA ASN A 90 -8.73 -18.84 12.50
C ASN A 90 -8.07 -17.47 12.60
N LEU A 91 -6.87 -17.42 13.17
CA LEU A 91 -6.14 -16.16 13.33
C LEU A 91 -5.68 -15.65 11.96
N PRO A 92 -5.81 -14.34 11.68
CA PRO A 92 -5.21 -13.76 10.49
C PRO A 92 -3.68 -13.76 10.61
N GLU A 93 -2.97 -13.66 9.50
CA GLU A 93 -1.52 -13.49 9.52
C GLU A 93 -1.14 -12.06 9.96
N HIS A 94 -1.92 -11.07 9.52
CA HIS A 94 -1.69 -9.66 9.81
C HIS A 94 -2.95 -8.94 10.33
N ILE A 95 -2.76 -7.91 11.17
CA ILE A 95 -3.80 -6.97 11.58
C ILE A 95 -3.29 -5.53 11.37
N LEU A 96 -4.13 -4.68 10.78
CA LEU A 96 -3.90 -3.24 10.72
C LEU A 96 -4.44 -2.56 11.98
N SER A 97 -3.62 -1.68 12.54
CA SER A 97 -3.97 -0.78 13.64
C SER A 97 -4.76 0.44 13.11
N PHE A 98 -4.99 1.43 13.98
CA PHE A 98 -5.90 2.55 13.79
C PHE A 98 -5.71 3.29 12.47
N ASN A 99 -6.81 3.74 11.89
CA ASN A 99 -6.82 4.48 10.62
C ASN A 99 -6.71 5.98 10.87
N GLU A 100 -5.63 6.60 10.41
CA GLU A 100 -5.41 8.06 10.43
C GLU A 100 -5.74 8.71 11.79
N PRO A 101 -5.15 8.21 12.91
CA PRO A 101 -5.48 8.72 14.24
C PRO A 101 -5.09 10.17 14.48
N GLU A 102 -4.19 10.74 13.67
CA GLU A 102 -3.80 12.15 13.74
C GLU A 102 -4.82 13.10 13.11
N ILE A 103 -5.81 12.58 12.37
CA ILE A 103 -6.79 13.38 11.64
C ILE A 103 -8.09 13.45 12.44
N ALA A 104 -8.53 14.67 12.75
CA ALA A 104 -9.71 14.91 13.58
C ALA A 104 -11.02 14.31 13.00
N GLY A 105 -11.13 14.25 11.67
CA GLY A 105 -12.28 13.64 10.97
C GLY A 105 -12.24 12.11 10.88
N GLN A 106 -11.14 11.49 11.30
CA GLN A 106 -10.89 10.05 11.18
C GLN A 106 -10.92 9.42 12.58
N SER A 107 -10.00 8.49 12.90
CA SER A 107 -10.06 7.83 14.21
C SER A 107 -9.73 8.75 15.38
N ASN A 108 -9.03 9.86 15.12
CA ASN A 108 -8.82 10.99 16.03
C ASN A 108 -8.45 10.57 17.47
N LEU A 109 -7.26 10.01 17.62
CA LEU A 109 -6.76 9.47 18.88
C LEU A 109 -5.54 10.25 19.36
N ASP A 110 -5.46 10.45 20.68
CA ASP A 110 -4.21 10.83 21.32
C ASP A 110 -3.18 9.67 21.22
N PRO A 111 -1.88 9.93 20.96
CA PRO A 111 -0.88 8.88 20.80
C PRO A 111 -0.78 7.92 22.00
N LYS A 112 -0.83 8.44 23.23
CA LYS A 112 -0.69 7.63 24.45
C LYS A 112 -1.94 6.81 24.71
N TYR A 113 -3.11 7.40 24.44
CA TYR A 113 -4.36 6.65 24.46
C TYR A 113 -4.38 5.54 23.41
N ALA A 114 -3.92 5.82 22.19
CA ALA A 114 -3.81 4.84 21.12
C ALA A 114 -2.88 3.68 21.51
N ALA A 115 -1.72 3.95 22.13
CA ALA A 115 -0.82 2.89 22.62
C ALA A 115 -1.49 1.97 23.66
N LYS A 116 -2.24 2.54 24.62
CA LYS A 116 -3.02 1.76 25.60
C LYS A 116 -4.12 0.93 24.92
N LEU A 117 -4.78 1.49 23.92
CA LEU A 117 -5.81 0.80 23.16
C LEU A 117 -5.21 -0.34 22.31
N HIS A 118 -4.04 -0.13 21.72
CA HIS A 118 -3.27 -1.13 20.98
C HIS A 118 -2.89 -2.31 21.89
N MET A 119 -2.38 -2.03 23.09
CA MET A 119 -2.13 -3.06 24.12
C MET A 119 -3.37 -3.85 24.51
N LYS A 120 -4.52 -3.19 24.56
CA LYS A 120 -5.77 -3.84 24.96
C LYS A 120 -6.34 -4.72 23.85
N GLU A 121 -6.35 -4.22 22.62
CA GLU A 121 -7.13 -4.80 21.53
C GLU A 121 -6.31 -5.61 20.52
N LEU A 122 -5.02 -5.30 20.35
CA LEU A 122 -4.18 -5.87 19.29
C LEU A 122 -3.07 -6.78 19.83
N GLU A 123 -2.43 -6.39 20.93
CA GLU A 123 -1.39 -7.19 21.59
C GLU A 123 -1.81 -8.63 21.95
N PRO A 124 -3.08 -8.95 22.33
CA PRO A 124 -3.51 -10.34 22.52
C PRO A 124 -3.38 -11.22 21.27
N TYR A 125 -3.40 -10.63 20.07
CA TYR A 125 -3.17 -11.33 18.80
C TYR A 125 -1.69 -11.43 18.48
N ALA A 126 -0.92 -10.37 18.75
CA ALA A 126 0.55 -10.40 18.60
C ALA A 126 1.19 -11.56 19.39
N ARG A 127 0.75 -11.77 20.63
CA ARG A 127 1.21 -12.89 21.49
C ARG A 127 0.88 -14.27 20.94
N LYS A 128 -0.03 -14.37 19.96
CA LYS A 128 -0.38 -15.60 19.25
C LYS A 128 0.30 -15.71 17.89
N GLY A 129 1.23 -14.80 17.57
CA GLY A 129 2.02 -14.81 16.34
C GLY A 129 1.46 -13.95 15.21
N VAL A 130 0.35 -13.24 15.40
CA VAL A 130 -0.21 -12.33 14.39
C VAL A 130 0.67 -11.09 14.26
N LYS A 131 0.98 -10.67 13.04
CA LYS A 131 1.79 -9.47 12.76
C LYS A 131 0.94 -8.21 12.83
N ILE A 132 1.35 -7.24 13.65
CA ILE A 132 0.55 -6.03 13.91
C ILE A 132 1.24 -4.80 13.32
N SER A 133 0.47 -3.98 12.60
CA SER A 133 0.96 -2.71 12.06
C SER A 133 1.05 -1.61 13.13
N SER A 134 1.83 -0.58 12.86
CA SER A 134 1.62 0.74 13.46
C SER A 134 0.23 1.28 13.06
N PRO A 135 -0.28 2.32 13.75
CA PRO A 135 -1.37 3.12 13.19
C PRO A 135 -1.01 3.63 11.79
N GLN A 136 -2.01 3.76 10.93
CA GLN A 136 -1.89 4.07 9.51
C GLN A 136 -1.83 5.58 9.31
N MET A 137 -0.63 6.13 9.15
CA MET A 137 -0.38 7.59 9.20
C MET A 137 -0.36 8.25 7.82
N VAL A 138 -0.83 9.49 7.73
CA VAL A 138 -0.80 10.34 6.52
C VAL A 138 0.34 11.35 6.54
N TYR A 139 0.54 12.09 7.65
CA TYR A 139 1.48 13.23 7.65
C TYR A 139 2.26 13.53 8.94
N LYS A 140 1.73 13.19 10.12
CA LYS A 140 2.25 13.67 11.41
C LYS A 140 3.20 12.66 12.05
N THR A 141 4.49 12.72 11.73
CA THR A 141 5.47 11.75 12.27
C THR A 141 5.61 11.83 13.78
N GLU A 142 5.49 13.01 14.37
CA GLU A 142 5.61 13.21 15.81
C GLU A 142 4.51 12.45 16.57
N TRP A 143 3.30 12.36 16.00
CA TRP A 143 2.23 11.56 16.57
C TRP A 143 2.65 10.08 16.64
N LEU A 144 3.24 9.56 15.56
CA LEU A 144 3.69 8.18 15.51
C LEU A 144 4.87 7.93 16.45
N GLU A 145 5.78 8.89 16.60
CA GLU A 145 6.88 8.82 17.56
C GLU A 145 6.38 8.72 19.00
N GLU A 146 5.46 9.61 19.40
CA GLU A 146 4.85 9.57 20.73
C GLU A 146 4.10 8.25 20.99
N PHE A 147 3.41 7.73 19.97
CA PHE A 147 2.76 6.43 20.03
C PHE A 147 3.79 5.30 20.22
N MET A 148 4.85 5.26 19.41
CA MET A 148 5.88 4.22 19.46
C MET A 148 6.65 4.25 20.79
N GLU A 149 6.95 5.43 21.32
CA GLU A 149 7.57 5.59 22.64
C GLU A 149 6.68 5.05 23.77
N GLU A 150 5.41 5.41 23.78
CA GLU A 150 4.46 4.89 24.77
C GLU A 150 4.25 3.37 24.59
N CYS A 151 4.18 2.89 23.35
CA CYS A 151 4.05 1.47 23.08
C CYS A 151 5.25 0.67 23.59
N ASN A 152 6.47 1.18 23.39
CA ASN A 152 7.68 0.57 23.93
C ASN A 152 7.65 0.52 25.47
N LYS A 153 7.17 1.57 26.14
CA LYS A 153 7.01 1.59 27.61
C LYS A 153 6.00 0.56 28.10
N LEU A 154 4.91 0.36 27.35
CA LEU A 154 3.85 -0.60 27.69
C LEU A 154 4.18 -2.05 27.28
N GLY A 155 5.16 -2.24 26.39
CA GLY A 155 5.52 -3.54 25.83
C GLY A 155 4.62 -4.00 24.68
N CYS A 156 4.18 -3.08 23.82
CA CYS A 156 3.44 -3.43 22.60
C CYS A 156 4.31 -4.12 21.57
N THR A 157 3.67 -4.93 20.74
CA THR A 157 4.24 -5.41 19.48
C THR A 157 3.82 -4.54 18.29
N VAL A 158 4.80 -3.98 17.58
CA VAL A 158 4.61 -3.32 16.28
C VAL A 158 5.61 -3.93 15.29
N ASP A 159 5.12 -4.76 14.37
CA ASP A 159 5.96 -5.54 13.44
C ASP A 159 6.34 -4.72 12.19
N PHE A 160 5.44 -3.89 11.68
CA PHE A 160 5.64 -3.09 10.47
C PHE A 160 4.95 -1.72 10.58
N ILE A 161 5.39 -0.74 9.77
CA ILE A 161 4.79 0.59 9.73
C ILE A 161 3.80 0.67 8.57
N ALA A 162 2.58 1.08 8.85
CA ALA A 162 1.55 1.32 7.84
C ALA A 162 1.40 2.82 7.57
N LEU A 163 1.31 3.18 6.28
CA LEU A 163 1.25 4.56 5.82
C LEU A 163 0.18 4.73 4.74
N HIS A 164 -0.42 5.91 4.75
CA HIS A 164 -1.22 6.43 3.65
C HIS A 164 -0.44 7.52 2.92
N TRP A 165 -0.68 7.67 1.62
CA TRP A 165 -0.14 8.79 0.86
C TRP A 165 -1.13 9.29 -0.19
N TYR A 166 -1.43 10.58 -0.15
CA TYR A 166 -2.24 11.23 -1.18
C TYR A 166 -1.55 12.47 -1.72
N GLY A 167 -1.68 12.76 -3.00
CA GLY A 167 -1.04 13.94 -3.60
C GLY A 167 -1.44 14.15 -5.05
N THR A 168 -0.59 14.83 -5.80
CA THR A 168 -0.76 15.04 -7.24
C THR A 168 0.02 14.02 -8.05
N SER A 169 -0.31 13.91 -9.34
CA SER A 169 0.44 13.05 -10.28
C SER A 169 1.89 13.52 -10.53
N ARG A 170 2.29 14.69 -10.02
CA ARG A 170 3.64 15.25 -10.12
C ARG A 170 4.51 14.93 -8.89
N ASP A 171 3.92 14.39 -7.82
CA ASP A 171 4.57 14.30 -6.50
C ASP A 171 5.35 12.99 -6.27
N MET A 172 5.84 12.34 -7.34
CA MET A 172 6.63 11.11 -7.21
C MET A 172 7.82 11.29 -6.25
N ALA A 173 8.55 12.40 -6.35
CA ALA A 173 9.65 12.69 -5.43
C ALA A 173 9.18 12.84 -3.97
N LYS A 174 8.01 13.43 -3.73
CA LYS A 174 7.45 13.60 -2.37
C LYS A 174 6.99 12.26 -1.79
N LEU A 175 6.38 11.39 -2.60
CA LEU A 175 6.05 10.01 -2.19
C LEU A 175 7.31 9.27 -1.73
N LYS A 176 8.35 9.25 -2.57
CA LYS A 176 9.61 8.59 -2.24
C LYS A 176 10.22 9.15 -0.95
N LYS A 177 10.31 10.47 -0.86
CA LYS A 177 10.93 11.14 0.29
C LYS A 177 10.19 10.82 1.59
N TRP A 178 8.85 10.88 1.58
CA TRP A 178 8.03 10.53 2.74
C TRP A 178 8.29 9.09 3.23
N ILE A 179 8.20 8.12 2.33
CA ILE A 179 8.37 6.71 2.68
C ILE A 179 9.80 6.45 3.19
N LYS A 180 10.83 7.04 2.55
CA LYS A 180 12.24 6.96 3.02
C LYS A 180 12.41 7.56 4.41
N THR A 181 11.84 8.73 4.67
CA THR A 181 11.89 9.38 6.00
C THR A 181 11.33 8.47 7.08
N ILE A 182 10.15 7.88 6.86
CA ILE A 182 9.53 6.97 7.82
C ILE A 182 10.38 5.71 8.02
N HIS A 183 10.85 5.10 6.92
CA HIS A 183 11.69 3.91 7.00
C HIS A 183 12.98 4.19 7.79
N ASN A 184 13.67 5.30 7.50
CA ASN A 184 14.89 5.69 8.20
C ASN A 184 14.63 5.97 9.69
N LYS A 185 13.47 6.54 10.03
CA LYS A 185 13.12 6.85 11.42
C LYS A 185 12.83 5.61 12.26
N PHE A 186 12.13 4.61 11.72
CA PHE A 186 11.65 3.47 12.51
C PHE A 186 12.34 2.13 12.22
N GLY A 187 13.09 2.02 11.12
CA GLY A 187 13.87 0.83 10.77
C GLY A 187 13.02 -0.45 10.60
N LYS A 188 11.74 -0.30 10.22
CA LYS A 188 10.76 -1.38 10.11
C LYS A 188 10.23 -1.49 8.68
N PRO A 189 9.79 -2.69 8.23
CA PRO A 189 9.15 -2.85 6.94
C PRO A 189 7.96 -1.89 6.77
N ILE A 190 7.78 -1.35 5.57
CA ILE A 190 6.73 -0.40 5.22
C ILE A 190 5.61 -1.10 4.46
N TRP A 191 4.38 -0.83 4.88
CA TRP A 191 3.17 -1.09 4.11
C TRP A 191 2.52 0.23 3.73
N VAL A 192 2.28 0.44 2.44
CA VAL A 192 1.51 1.58 1.94
C VAL A 192 0.06 1.13 1.77
N THR A 193 -0.71 1.19 2.85
CA THR A 193 -2.08 0.62 2.91
C THR A 193 -3.09 1.43 2.09
N GLU A 194 -2.77 2.70 1.80
CA GLU A 194 -3.45 3.51 0.80
C GLU A 194 -2.46 4.41 0.09
N TYR A 195 -2.56 4.48 -1.24
CA TYR A 195 -2.00 5.60 -1.98
C TYR A 195 -2.88 5.98 -3.15
N GLY A 196 -2.95 7.27 -3.46
CA GLY A 196 -3.83 7.77 -4.50
C GLY A 196 -3.61 9.24 -4.85
N ILE A 197 -4.35 9.69 -5.85
CA ILE A 197 -4.37 11.10 -6.26
C ILE A 197 -5.57 11.80 -5.65
N THR A 198 -5.40 13.06 -5.23
CA THR A 198 -6.47 13.86 -4.64
C THR A 198 -7.40 14.46 -5.70
N ALA A 199 -8.68 14.63 -5.37
CA ALA A 199 -9.68 15.21 -6.27
C ALA A 199 -9.29 16.64 -6.71
N ALA A 200 -8.77 17.44 -5.78
CA ALA A 200 -8.41 18.84 -6.02
C ALA A 200 -7.15 19.03 -6.89
N SER A 201 -6.38 17.97 -7.18
CA SER A 201 -5.13 18.10 -7.96
C SER A 201 -5.35 18.23 -9.47
N GLY A 202 -6.57 17.98 -9.96
CA GLY A 202 -6.95 18.17 -11.36
C GLY A 202 -6.25 17.38 -12.47
N PRO A 203 -5.65 16.19 -12.28
CA PRO A 203 -5.00 15.49 -13.37
C PRO A 203 -6.01 14.81 -14.32
N ASN A 204 -5.57 14.63 -15.55
CA ASN A 204 -6.21 13.70 -16.48
C ASN A 204 -5.91 12.24 -16.10
N MET A 205 -6.67 11.34 -16.71
CA MET A 205 -6.57 9.92 -16.45
C MET A 205 -5.18 9.34 -16.72
N SER A 206 -4.56 9.74 -17.83
CA SER A 206 -3.23 9.29 -18.24
C SER A 206 -2.16 9.65 -17.18
N ALA A 207 -2.24 10.84 -16.59
CA ALA A 207 -1.32 11.28 -15.54
C ALA A 207 -1.51 10.49 -14.24
N ILE A 208 -2.76 10.20 -13.84
CA ILE A 208 -3.04 9.34 -12.67
C ILE A 208 -2.52 7.93 -12.91
N LYS A 209 -2.83 7.34 -14.07
CA LYS A 209 -2.35 6.00 -14.42
C LYS A 209 -0.82 5.95 -14.41
N LYS A 210 -0.16 6.93 -15.02
CA LYS A 210 1.31 7.02 -15.03
C LYS A 210 1.88 7.10 -13.61
N PHE A 211 1.31 7.95 -12.75
CA PHE A 211 1.75 8.04 -11.35
C PHE A 211 1.57 6.70 -10.62
N HIS A 212 0.40 6.07 -10.73
CA HIS A 212 0.13 4.76 -10.13
C HIS A 212 1.14 3.69 -10.59
N MET A 213 1.44 3.69 -11.89
CA MET A 213 2.43 2.80 -12.49
C MET A 213 3.83 3.04 -11.91
N ASP A 214 4.31 4.29 -11.95
CA ASP A 214 5.65 4.66 -11.48
C ASP A 214 5.81 4.43 -9.97
N ALA A 215 4.78 4.75 -9.17
CA ALA A 215 4.76 4.52 -7.73
C ALA A 215 4.85 3.03 -7.38
N THR A 216 4.03 2.20 -8.02
CA THR A 216 4.08 0.73 -7.84
C THR A 216 5.44 0.18 -8.27
N ALA A 217 6.00 0.69 -9.37
CA ALA A 217 7.28 0.26 -9.91
C ALA A 217 8.43 0.55 -8.96
N TRP A 218 8.50 1.77 -8.43
CA TRP A 218 9.49 2.14 -7.43
C TRP A 218 9.30 1.39 -6.10
N MET A 219 8.06 1.23 -5.62
CA MET A 219 7.81 0.43 -4.41
C MET A 219 8.19 -1.05 -4.61
N THR A 220 8.20 -1.55 -5.85
CA THR A 220 8.69 -2.89 -6.18
C THR A 220 10.22 -2.95 -6.20
N SER A 221 10.91 -1.86 -6.52
CA SER A 221 12.38 -1.85 -6.60
C SER A 221 13.06 -1.72 -5.24
N VAL A 222 12.40 -1.12 -4.24
CA VAL A 222 13.00 -0.90 -2.91
C VAL A 222 12.73 -2.06 -1.96
N LYS A 223 13.76 -2.51 -1.25
CA LYS A 223 13.68 -3.74 -0.42
C LYS A 223 12.77 -3.62 0.82
N TYR A 224 12.47 -2.41 1.28
CA TYR A 224 11.79 -2.18 2.56
C TYR A 224 10.27 -1.94 2.43
N VAL A 225 9.74 -1.72 1.22
CA VAL A 225 8.28 -1.64 1.00
C VAL A 225 7.78 -3.03 0.65
N LYS A 226 6.99 -3.62 1.55
CA LYS A 226 6.56 -5.01 1.44
C LYS A 226 5.18 -5.16 0.81
N ARG A 227 4.28 -4.22 1.10
CA ARG A 227 2.91 -4.22 0.59
C ARG A 227 2.45 -2.83 0.19
N ALA A 228 1.65 -2.76 -0.85
CA ALA A 228 1.00 -1.51 -1.26
C ALA A 228 -0.40 -1.75 -1.81
N ALA A 229 -1.35 -0.88 -1.50
CA ALA A 229 -2.71 -0.90 -2.04
C ALA A 229 -3.10 0.48 -2.57
N TRP A 230 -3.42 0.53 -3.88
CA TRP A 230 -3.94 1.74 -4.49
C TRP A 230 -5.38 1.97 -4.04
N LEU A 231 -5.72 3.20 -3.68
CA LEU A 231 -7.11 3.56 -3.36
C LEU A 231 -7.89 3.65 -4.67
N GLY A 232 -8.37 2.51 -5.15
CA GLY A 232 -9.12 2.40 -6.41
C GLY A 232 -10.25 1.39 -6.41
N CYS A 233 -10.51 0.62 -5.34
CA CYS A 233 -11.63 -0.34 -5.35
C CYS A 233 -12.97 0.36 -5.12
N PHE A 234 -13.41 1.11 -6.14
CA PHE A 234 -14.69 1.79 -6.23
C PHE A 234 -15.00 2.08 -7.71
N GLU A 235 -16.26 2.46 -7.98
CA GLU A 235 -16.72 2.84 -9.32
C GLU A 235 -16.42 4.31 -9.60
N ILE A 236 -16.06 4.67 -10.83
CA ILE A 236 -15.67 6.05 -11.21
C ILE A 236 -16.72 7.12 -10.87
N ASN A 237 -17.99 6.74 -10.76
CA ASN A 237 -19.09 7.64 -10.41
C ASN A 237 -19.44 7.64 -8.91
N ASN A 238 -18.74 6.83 -8.10
CA ASN A 238 -19.01 6.64 -6.68
C ASN A 238 -17.69 6.47 -5.89
N PRO A 239 -16.85 7.52 -5.79
CA PRO A 239 -15.64 7.49 -4.96
C PRO A 239 -15.99 7.34 -3.47
N PRO A 240 -15.06 6.82 -2.64
CA PRO A 240 -15.31 6.56 -1.22
C PRO A 240 -15.54 7.84 -0.41
N ASP A 241 -14.96 8.96 -0.84
CA ASP A 241 -15.13 10.29 -0.28
C ASP A 241 -14.84 11.37 -1.33
N SER A 242 -14.91 12.65 -0.92
CA SER A 242 -14.60 13.80 -1.77
C SER A 242 -13.10 14.13 -1.85
N TYR A 243 -12.25 13.44 -1.09
CA TYR A 243 -10.81 13.69 -1.05
C TYR A 243 -10.09 12.91 -2.16
N ALA A 244 -10.48 11.66 -2.37
CA ALA A 244 -9.96 10.82 -3.44
C ALA A 244 -10.43 11.28 -4.83
N ASN A 245 -9.51 11.33 -5.79
CA ASN A 245 -9.89 11.58 -7.17
C ASN A 245 -10.72 10.39 -7.70
N ASN A 246 -11.89 10.67 -8.26
CA ASN A 246 -12.78 9.65 -8.80
C ASN A 246 -12.12 8.82 -9.92
N LYS A 247 -11.15 9.42 -10.63
CA LYS A 247 -10.35 8.77 -11.66
C LYS A 247 -9.36 7.72 -11.12
N ASN A 248 -9.15 7.62 -9.81
CA ASN A 248 -8.39 6.50 -9.22
C ASN A 248 -9.14 5.16 -9.34
N ALA A 249 -10.45 5.18 -9.63
CA ALA A 249 -11.33 4.02 -9.67
C ALA A 249 -10.81 2.87 -10.54
N PHE A 250 -11.00 1.64 -10.07
CA PHE A 250 -10.74 0.42 -10.82
C PHE A 250 -11.93 -0.01 -11.67
N LEU A 251 -13.12 0.51 -11.38
CA LEU A 251 -14.36 0.10 -12.03
C LEU A 251 -15.04 1.27 -12.74
N ASN A 252 -15.62 0.97 -13.89
CA ASN A 252 -16.59 1.83 -14.54
C ASN A 252 -17.91 1.83 -13.75
N GLY A 253 -18.81 2.78 -14.05
CA GLY A 253 -20.13 2.84 -13.40
C GLY A 253 -21.05 1.63 -13.68
N ASN A 254 -20.67 0.74 -14.61
CA ASN A 254 -21.35 -0.52 -14.89
C ASN A 254 -20.65 -1.74 -14.27
N GLY A 255 -19.60 -1.54 -13.47
CA GLY A 255 -18.81 -2.60 -12.85
C GLY A 255 -17.77 -3.27 -13.74
N SER A 256 -17.55 -2.82 -14.98
CA SER A 256 -16.46 -3.34 -15.82
C SER A 256 -15.10 -2.78 -15.38
N LEU A 257 -14.02 -3.54 -15.60
CA LEU A 257 -12.68 -3.10 -15.21
C LEU A 257 -12.20 -1.95 -16.11
N ARG A 258 -11.55 -0.98 -15.47
CA ARG A 258 -10.81 0.10 -16.11
C ARG A 258 -9.38 -0.33 -16.42
N ASP A 259 -8.73 0.31 -17.38
CA ASP A 259 -7.37 -0.03 -17.82
C ASP A 259 -6.34 0.11 -16.69
N ILE A 260 -6.51 1.11 -15.81
CA ILE A 260 -5.69 1.26 -14.60
C ILE A 260 -5.76 0.02 -13.68
N ALA A 261 -6.94 -0.59 -13.54
CA ALA A 261 -7.12 -1.82 -12.75
C ALA A 261 -6.47 -3.01 -13.43
N TYR A 262 -6.71 -3.18 -14.74
CA TYR A 262 -6.15 -4.30 -15.49
C TYR A 262 -4.61 -4.32 -15.42
N TRP A 263 -3.99 -3.14 -15.55
CA TRP A 263 -2.54 -3.01 -15.35
C TRP A 263 -2.10 -3.45 -13.95
N TYR A 264 -2.79 -2.98 -12.91
CA TYR A 264 -2.45 -3.29 -11.52
C TYR A 264 -2.57 -4.78 -11.20
N LEU A 265 -3.57 -5.45 -11.76
CA LEU A 265 -3.80 -6.88 -11.58
C LEU A 265 -2.76 -7.74 -12.30
N TYR A 266 -2.39 -7.42 -13.55
CA TYR A 266 -1.68 -8.38 -14.41
C TYR A 266 -0.25 -8.00 -14.80
N SER A 267 0.18 -6.75 -14.62
CA SER A 267 1.50 -6.31 -15.09
C SER A 267 2.66 -6.85 -14.23
N GLN A 268 3.39 -7.84 -14.75
CA GLN A 268 4.46 -8.57 -14.04
C GLN A 268 5.80 -7.83 -13.91
N LYS A 269 6.08 -6.84 -14.75
CA LYS A 269 7.35 -6.08 -14.72
C LYS A 269 7.00 -4.59 -14.64
N PRO A 270 6.94 -3.95 -13.47
CA PRO A 270 6.58 -2.53 -13.44
C PRO A 270 7.75 -1.61 -13.89
N ASN A 271 9.01 -2.05 -13.79
CA ASN A 271 10.22 -1.24 -14.10
C ASN A 271 10.77 -1.34 -15.54
N ASN A 272 10.19 -2.17 -16.42
CA ASN A 272 10.74 -2.31 -17.77
C ASN A 272 10.23 -1.19 -18.69
N LYS A 273 11.10 -0.45 -19.39
CA LYS A 273 10.66 0.51 -20.43
C LYS A 273 9.83 -0.16 -21.53
N ARG A 274 10.00 -1.48 -21.75
CA ARG A 274 9.12 -2.27 -22.61
C ARG A 274 7.80 -2.63 -21.95
N SER A 275 7.64 -2.58 -20.63
CA SER A 275 6.37 -2.82 -19.92
C SER A 275 5.52 -1.58 -19.68
N LEU A 276 6.15 -0.40 -19.64
CA LEU A 276 5.54 0.87 -20.02
C LEU A 276 4.91 0.80 -21.43
N HIS A 277 5.36 -0.17 -22.24
CA HIS A 277 4.78 -0.61 -23.51
C HIS A 277 4.29 -2.08 -23.53
N HIS A 278 4.16 -2.81 -22.40
CA HIS A 278 3.68 -4.22 -22.40
C HIS A 278 2.22 -4.33 -21.98
N SER A 279 1.59 -3.26 -21.47
CA SER A 279 0.18 -3.05 -21.87
C SER A 279 0.08 -2.96 -23.40
N ASN A 280 1.12 -2.45 -24.07
CA ASN A 280 1.15 -2.27 -25.52
C ASN A 280 1.66 -3.47 -26.34
N ARG A 281 1.77 -4.70 -25.80
CA ARG A 281 1.98 -5.92 -26.63
C ARG A 281 0.76 -6.85 -26.68
N ALA A 282 -0.31 -6.47 -25.98
CA ALA A 282 -1.68 -6.73 -26.40
C ALA A 282 -2.21 -5.62 -27.34
N LEU A 283 -1.35 -4.70 -27.82
CA LEU A 283 -1.70 -3.63 -28.76
C LEU A 283 -0.77 -3.68 -29.99
N PRO A 284 -1.31 -3.60 -31.22
CA PRO A 284 -0.51 -3.30 -32.41
C PRO A 284 0.05 -1.87 -32.31
N SER A 285 1.33 -1.73 -32.62
CA SER A 285 2.05 -0.45 -32.65
C SER A 285 1.58 0.43 -33.82
N ALA A 286 0.54 1.25 -33.62
CA ALA A 286 0.26 2.45 -34.40
C ALA A 286 -0.81 3.32 -33.72
N HIS A 287 -0.48 4.59 -33.45
CA HIS A 287 -1.33 5.59 -32.79
C HIS A 287 -2.70 5.86 -33.45
N VAL A 288 -2.96 5.32 -34.65
CA VAL A 288 -4.22 5.49 -35.38
C VAL A 288 -5.17 4.28 -35.20
N ALA A 289 -4.66 3.14 -34.74
CA ALA A 289 -5.45 1.91 -34.58
C ALA A 289 -6.18 1.78 -33.23
N ARG A 290 -5.94 2.68 -32.27
CA ARG A 290 -6.55 2.65 -30.93
C ARG A 290 -8.06 2.91 -30.93
N ARG A 291 -8.61 3.65 -31.90
CA ARG A 291 -10.01 4.10 -31.85
C ARG A 291 -11.06 3.00 -31.98
N ASN A 292 -10.71 1.78 -32.42
CA ASN A 292 -11.68 0.74 -32.79
C ASN A 292 -11.39 -0.68 -32.23
N LEU A 293 -10.50 -0.83 -31.24
CA LEU A 293 -10.25 -2.13 -30.60
C LEU A 293 -10.89 -2.14 -29.20
N THR A 294 -12.10 -2.71 -29.10
CA THR A 294 -12.72 -3.04 -27.81
C THR A 294 -11.94 -4.21 -27.18
N HIS A 295 -11.14 -3.92 -26.17
CA HIS A 295 -10.48 -4.97 -25.38
C HIS A 295 -11.51 -5.63 -24.47
N LYS A 296 -11.42 -6.95 -24.26
CA LYS A 296 -12.35 -7.68 -23.40
C LYS A 296 -11.61 -8.32 -22.23
N ASP A 297 -12.22 -8.31 -21.04
CA ASP A 297 -11.73 -9.07 -19.89
C ASP A 297 -11.99 -10.58 -20.07
N GLU A 298 -11.52 -11.40 -19.12
CA GLU A 298 -11.69 -12.86 -19.14
C GLU A 298 -13.16 -13.31 -19.19
N GLU A 299 -14.10 -12.42 -18.84
CA GLU A 299 -15.55 -12.65 -18.85
C GLU A 299 -16.20 -12.08 -20.12
N GLY A 300 -15.42 -11.54 -21.07
CA GLY A 300 -15.89 -11.00 -22.33
C GLY A 300 -16.43 -9.56 -22.24
N ASN A 301 -16.26 -8.87 -21.11
CA ASN A 301 -16.71 -7.49 -20.94
C ASN A 301 -15.69 -6.51 -21.47
N GLU A 302 -16.15 -5.41 -22.06
CA GLU A 302 -15.25 -4.40 -22.61
C GLU A 302 -14.44 -3.70 -21.50
N ILE A 303 -13.11 -3.73 -21.66
CA ILE A 303 -12.15 -2.88 -20.97
C ILE A 303 -12.14 -1.56 -21.74
N VAL A 304 -12.60 -0.51 -21.07
CA VAL A 304 -12.71 0.83 -21.66
C VAL A 304 -11.35 1.51 -21.55
N ASP A 305 -10.82 1.97 -22.68
CA ASP A 305 -9.64 2.84 -22.72
C ASP A 305 -10.08 4.25 -22.28
N ASP A 306 -9.58 4.68 -21.14
CA ASP A 306 -10.08 5.87 -20.43
C ASP A 306 -9.39 7.16 -20.92
N GLU A 307 -9.35 7.39 -22.25
CA GLU A 307 -8.91 8.67 -22.80
C GLU A 307 -10.05 9.69 -22.70
N ASP A 308 -10.04 10.52 -21.65
CA ASP A 308 -11.00 11.62 -21.44
C ASP A 308 -10.64 12.89 -22.23
N GLU A 309 -11.65 13.65 -22.67
CA GLU A 309 -11.48 15.08 -22.96
C GLU A 309 -11.10 15.79 -21.65
N PHE A 310 -9.89 16.35 -21.58
CA PHE A 310 -9.35 16.93 -20.37
C PHE A 310 -9.97 18.30 -20.08
N ASP A 311 -10.94 18.34 -19.17
CA ASP A 311 -11.35 19.57 -18.49
C ASP A 311 -10.61 19.69 -17.15
N ALA A 312 -9.64 20.60 -17.10
CA ALA A 312 -8.95 20.92 -15.85
C ALA A 312 -9.95 21.56 -14.87
N PRO A 313 -9.94 21.19 -13.58
CA PRO A 313 -10.76 21.89 -12.60
C PRO A 313 -10.36 23.37 -12.53
N GLU A 314 -11.33 24.23 -12.23
CA GLU A 314 -11.10 25.68 -12.16
C GLU A 314 -9.99 26.06 -11.19
N HIS A 315 -9.78 25.27 -10.11
CA HIS A 315 -8.76 25.50 -9.10
C HIS A 315 -7.99 24.20 -8.83
N ILE A 316 -6.70 24.21 -9.14
CA ILE A 316 -5.79 23.07 -8.91
C ILE A 316 -5.04 23.29 -7.58
N VAL A 317 -5.10 22.31 -6.69
CA VAL A 317 -4.36 22.29 -5.43
C VAL A 317 -3.14 21.38 -5.59
N GLU A 318 -1.96 22.00 -5.68
CA GLU A 318 -0.68 21.29 -5.82
C GLU A 318 -0.18 20.69 -4.49
N CYS A 319 -0.52 21.31 -3.37
CA CYS A 319 -0.12 20.86 -2.03
C CYS A 319 -1.13 21.37 -1.01
N ASP A 320 -2.01 20.49 -0.56
CA ASP A 320 -3.00 20.76 0.49
C ASP A 320 -2.34 20.83 1.89
N SER A 321 -3.16 21.02 2.92
CA SER A 321 -2.68 21.09 4.31
C SER A 321 -1.96 19.81 4.76
N TYR A 322 -2.37 18.63 4.29
CA TYR A 322 -1.73 17.35 4.63
C TYR A 322 -0.37 17.18 3.91
N CYS A 323 -0.27 17.66 2.67
CA CYS A 323 1.00 17.79 1.95
C CYS A 323 1.97 18.73 2.69
N GLN A 324 1.51 19.92 3.09
CA GLN A 324 2.33 20.88 3.83
C GLN A 324 2.82 20.32 5.18
N LEU A 325 1.94 19.60 5.90
CA LEU A 325 2.31 18.97 7.17
C LEU A 325 3.32 17.83 6.99
N ARG A 326 3.21 17.02 5.92
CA ARG A 326 4.25 16.04 5.56
C ARG A 326 5.60 16.71 5.29
N GLU A 327 5.61 17.77 4.47
CA GLU A 327 6.85 18.49 4.14
C GLU A 327 7.50 19.08 5.39
N LYS A 328 6.69 19.60 6.31
CA LYS A 328 7.16 20.09 7.62
C LYS A 328 7.78 18.97 8.46
N ALA A 329 7.11 17.83 8.57
CA ALA A 329 7.61 16.68 9.33
C ALA A 329 8.93 16.12 8.75
N ILE A 330 9.03 16.05 7.41
CA ILE A 330 10.28 15.69 6.72
C ILE A 330 11.38 16.71 7.03
N ALA A 331 11.10 18.01 6.94
CA ALA A 331 12.10 19.05 7.22
C ALA A 331 12.59 19.01 8.67
N GLN A 332 11.70 18.73 9.64
CA GLN A 332 12.08 18.54 11.04
C GLN A 332 13.02 17.33 11.20
N TYR A 333 12.69 16.20 10.57
CA TYR A 333 13.56 15.03 10.58
C TYR A 333 14.94 15.35 9.99
N GLU A 334 15.00 16.02 8.84
CA GLU A 334 16.26 16.36 8.17
C GLU A 334 17.11 17.36 8.95
N ALA A 335 16.47 18.28 9.70
CA ALA A 335 17.18 19.20 10.58
C ALA A 335 17.89 18.47 11.73
N GLU A 336 17.33 17.36 12.20
CA GLU A 336 17.88 16.57 13.31
C GLU A 336 18.86 15.48 12.85
N HIS A 337 18.63 14.86 11.69
CA HIS A 337 19.32 13.64 11.25
C HIS A 337 20.11 13.81 9.94
N GLY A 338 20.05 14.98 9.31
CA GLY A 338 20.61 15.24 7.99
C GLY A 338 19.65 14.90 6.84
N ALA A 339 20.01 15.34 5.64
CA ALA A 339 19.18 15.16 4.44
C ALA A 339 18.92 13.68 4.13
N ILE A 340 17.70 13.37 3.68
CA ILE A 340 17.36 12.04 3.19
C ILE A 340 18.08 11.81 1.85
N SER A 341 18.76 10.66 1.73
CA SER A 341 19.43 10.30 0.48
C SER A 341 18.42 10.14 -0.67
N ASP A 342 18.79 10.67 -1.83
CA ASP A 342 18.06 10.42 -3.08
C ASP A 342 18.28 8.99 -3.60
N GLU A 343 19.30 8.28 -3.12
CA GLU A 343 19.59 6.90 -3.51
C GLU A 343 18.52 5.93 -3.02
N ASP A 344 18.08 5.02 -3.89
CA ASP A 344 17.09 4.00 -3.59
C ASP A 344 17.82 2.74 -3.08
N GLU A 345 17.44 2.21 -1.92
CA GLU A 345 17.93 0.93 -1.42
C GLU A 345 17.25 -0.22 -2.17
N LEU A 346 17.83 -0.54 -3.33
CA LEU A 346 17.29 -1.52 -4.26
C LEU A 346 17.32 -2.94 -3.67
N ASP A 347 16.38 -3.77 -4.11
CA ASP A 347 16.44 -5.22 -3.92
C ASP A 347 17.51 -5.81 -4.86
N ASP A 348 18.33 -6.74 -4.34
CA ASP A 348 19.54 -7.25 -5.01
C ASP A 348 19.22 -7.95 -6.35
N ASP A 349 17.98 -8.40 -6.53
CA ASP A 349 17.46 -9.04 -7.75
C ASP A 349 17.25 -8.08 -8.94
N GLU A 350 17.27 -6.75 -8.74
CA GLU A 350 17.22 -5.77 -9.84
C GLU A 350 18.58 -5.47 -10.48
N VAL A 351 19.68 -5.76 -9.80
CA VAL A 351 21.04 -5.50 -10.32
C VAL A 351 21.43 -6.50 -11.41
N ALA A 352 20.66 -7.58 -11.59
CA ALA A 352 20.97 -8.72 -12.43
C ALA A 352 20.25 -8.80 -13.80
N ASN A 353 19.57 -7.74 -14.28
CA ASN A 353 18.88 -7.76 -15.59
C ASN A 353 19.20 -6.60 -16.53
#